data_AF-C5HDM4-F1
#
_entry.id   AF-C5HDM4-F1
#
_cell.length_a   1.000
_cell.length_b   1.000
_cell.length_c   1.000
_cell.angle_alpha   90.00
_cell.angle_beta   90.00
_cell.angle_gamma   90.00
#
_symmetry.space_group_name_H-M   'P 1'
#
loop_
_entity.id
_entity.type
_entity.pdbx_description
1 polymer ?
#
loop_
_entity_poly.entity_id
_entity_poly.type
_entity_poly.pdbx_seq_one_letter_code
_entity_poly.pdbx_strand_id
1 'polypeptide(L)' 'YSKYPTSIAALSFSRDGRLLAVASSYTFEEGEKPHEPDAVFVRSV' A
#
# COMPACT_ATOMS: atom_id res chain seq x y z
N TYR A 1 -3.52 -3.58 13.94
CA TYR A 1 -3.95 -2.68 12.85
C TYR A 1 -2.70 -2.36 12.03
N SER A 2 -2.52 -2.93 10.84
CA SER A 2 -1.36 -2.62 10.00
C SER A 2 -1.53 -1.19 9.48
N LYS A 3 -0.86 -0.23 10.11
CA LYS A 3 -0.79 1.14 9.60
C LYS A 3 0.14 1.15 8.39
N TYR A 4 -0.41 1.42 7.22
CA TYR A 4 0.39 1.79 6.07
C TYR A 4 0.80 3.26 6.21
N PRO A 5 2.05 3.61 5.83
CA PRO A 5 2.57 4.96 6.05
C PRO A 5 1.84 6.02 5.22
N THR A 6 1.30 5.64 4.05
CA THR A 6 0.63 6.55 3.12
C THR A 6 -0.68 5.96 2.59
N SER A 7 -1.28 6.65 1.60
CA SER A 7 -2.40 6.14 0.80
C SER A 7 -2.12 4.78 0.16
N ILE A 8 -3.17 4.02 -0.11
CA ILE A 8 -3.09 2.75 -0.84
C ILE A 8 -3.28 3.02 -2.33
N ALA A 9 -2.24 2.75 -3.11
CA ALA A 9 -2.28 2.92 -4.56
C ALA A 9 -2.80 1.67 -5.28
N ALA A 10 -2.54 0.47 -4.75
CA ALA A 10 -2.98 -0.79 -5.35
C ALA A 10 -3.08 -1.94 -4.33
N LEU A 11 -3.93 -2.92 -4.66
CA LEU A 11 -4.14 -4.15 -3.92
C LEU A 11 -4.11 -5.34 -4.88
N SER A 12 -3.50 -6.45 -4.47
CA SER A 12 -3.51 -7.68 -5.26
C SER A 12 -3.50 -8.92 -4.36
N PHE A 13 -4.41 -9.85 -4.62
CA PHE A 13 -4.42 -11.15 -3.96
C PHE A 13 -3.53 -12.13 -4.72
N SER A 14 -2.87 -13.03 -3.98
CA SER A 14 -2.24 -14.21 -4.57
C SER A 14 -3.28 -15.09 -5.27
N ARG A 15 -2.83 -15.94 -6.20
CA ARG A 15 -3.70 -16.86 -6.95
C ARG A 15 -4.59 -17.74 -6.06
N ASP A 16 -4.10 -18.11 -4.89
CA ASP A 16 -4.82 -18.92 -3.89
C ASP A 16 -5.58 -18.08 -2.84
N GLY A 17 -5.52 -16.75 -2.92
CA GLY A 17 -6.22 -15.81 -2.05
C GLY A 17 -5.66 -15.70 -0.63
N ARG A 18 -4.56 -16.38 -0.30
CA ARG A 18 -4.02 -16.42 1.08
C ARG A 18 -3.14 -15.24 1.42
N LEU A 19 -2.58 -14.57 0.41
CA LEU A 19 -1.73 -13.41 0.57
C LEU A 19 -2.37 -12.19 -0.08
N LEU A 20 -2.17 -11.04 0.55
CA LEU A 20 -2.52 -9.72 0.02
C LEU A 20 -1.26 -8.87 -0.06
N ALA A 21 -0.93 -8.44 -1.27
CA ALA A 21 0.04 -7.40 -1.53
C ALA A 21 -0.66 -6.03 -1.48
N VAL A 22 -0.07 -5.09 -0.76
CA VAL A 22 -0.55 -3.72 -0.59
C VAL A 22 0.54 -2.74 -0.98
N ALA A 23 0.29 -1.95 -2.03
CA ALA A 23 1.16 -0.85 -2.40
C ALA A 23 0.73 0.41 -1.65
N SER A 24 1.60 0.89 -0.75
CA SER A 24 1.48 2.17 -0.07
C SER A 24 2.31 3.19 -0.84
N SER A 25 1.65 4.14 -1.48
CA SER A 25 2.31 5.24 -2.20
C SER A 25 1.43 6.48 -2.10
N TYR A 26 2.06 7.65 -2.07
CA TYR A 26 1.33 8.90 -2.04
C TYR A 26 0.66 9.17 -3.39
N THR A 27 -0.66 9.32 -3.40
CA THR A 27 -1.47 9.49 -4.62
C THR A 27 -1.69 10.94 -5.03
N PHE A 28 -0.90 11.88 -4.49
CA PHE A 28 -0.94 13.31 -4.86
C PHE A 28 -2.23 14.07 -4.47
N GLU A 29 -3.02 13.54 -3.53
CA GLU A 29 -4.32 14.10 -3.09
C GLU A 29 -4.22 15.55 -2.55
N GLU A 30 -3.04 15.97 -2.09
CA GLU A 30 -2.78 17.30 -1.51
C GLU A 30 -1.71 18.08 -2.31
N GLY A 31 -1.41 17.63 -3.53
CA GLY A 31 -0.36 18.22 -4.36
C GLY A 31 1.07 17.80 -3.95
N GLU A 32 2.06 18.56 -4.40
CA GLU A 32 3.46 18.27 -4.11
C GLU A 32 3.77 18.58 -2.65
N LYS A 33 4.06 17.54 -1.86
CA LYS A 33 4.48 17.66 -0.47
C LYS A 33 5.52 16.58 -0.14
N PRO A 34 6.35 16.79 0.89
CA PRO A 34 7.12 15.70 1.47
C PRO A 34 6.18 14.60 1.94
N HIS A 35 6.47 13.36 1.55
CA HIS A 35 5.73 12.17 1.95
C HIS A 35 6.69 11.02 2.19
N GLU A 36 6.21 10.00 2.88
CA GLU A 36 6.95 8.78 3.11
C GLU A 36 7.26 8.06 1.78
N PRO A 37 8.38 7.32 1.70
CA PRO A 37 8.73 6.57 0.50
C PRO A 37 7.70 5.50 0.15
N ASP A 38 7.60 5.20 -1.14
CA ASP A 38 6.76 4.11 -1.64
C ASP A 38 7.19 2.76 -1.06
N ALA A 39 6.22 1.95 -0.66
CA ALA A 39 6.46 0.65 -0.07
C ALA A 39 5.41 -0.38 -0.49
N VAL A 40 5.83 -1.64 -0.58
CA VAL A 40 4.94 -2.78 -0.81
C VAL A 40 4.99 -3.70 0.41
N PHE A 41 3.82 -3.98 0.96
CA PHE A 41 3.65 -4.88 2.10
C PHE A 41 2.94 -6.16 1.65
N VAL A 42 3.43 -7.31 2.08
CA VAL A 42 2.78 -8.60 1.85
C VAL A 42 2.39 -9.19 3.20
N ARG A 43 1.11 -9.58 3.32
CA ARG A 43 0.57 -10.20 4.54
C ARG A 43 -0.36 -11.35 4.20
N SER A 44 -0.49 -12.28 5.13
CA SER A 44 -1.57 -13.27 5.10
C SER A 44 -2.92 -12.62 5.38
N VAL A 45 -3.97 -13.23 4.85
CA VAL A 45 -5.37 -12.79 4.96
C VAL A 45 -6.19 -13.75 5.81
#